data_AF-G0MU77-F1
#
_entry.id   AF-G0MU77-F1
#
_cell.length_a   1.000
_cell.length_b   1.000
_cell.length_c   1.000
_cell.angle_alpha   90.00
_cell.angle_beta   90.00
_cell.angle_gamma   90.00
#
_symmetry.space_group_name_H-M   'P 1'
#
loop_
_entity.id
_entity.type
_entity.pdbx_description
1 polymer ?
#
loop_
_entity_poly.entity_id
_entity_poly.type
_entity_poly.pdbx_seq_one_letter_code
_entity_poly.pdbx_strand_id
1 'polypeptide(L)'
;MLFDYSVGLLTVPIILLPTFSGVSNGVLSKFGVPNVYQAILVLTFLAYVQNSILAIFENRFHTLCTYFGKKLWVYLRIPWLLSHYFVIVFFLCLFGYIAPEQSSAVSKVLEILPCIGSTLQSNLIYVMAQDHTYHLILIVVFIAGSGFESLFFVGAIVFSTIKQLKRQKVSKKTFEMQRTFFIAIVIQIMVPLIMLIIPFIYAWIAVAFEYHNQSFTNFAVIIASMHGFVSTLVMLFVHHPYRKEILFWFSRSSRDFENNQWQSIRRVS
;
A
#
# COMPACT_ATOMS: atom_id res chain seq x y z
N MET A 1 6.46 -0.53 1.48
CA MET A 1 7.66 -0.74 2.34
C MET A 1 7.35 -0.53 3.82
N LEU A 2 7.05 0.68 4.31
CA LEU A 2 6.77 0.86 5.75
C LEU A 2 5.54 0.06 6.22
N PHE A 3 4.48 0.03 5.40
CA PHE A 3 3.31 -0.82 5.66
C PHE A 3 3.68 -2.32 5.68
N ASP A 4 4.49 -2.77 4.74
CA ASP A 4 4.94 -4.17 4.63
C ASP A 4 5.68 -4.58 5.91
N TYR A 5 6.59 -3.73 6.42
CA TYR A 5 7.29 -3.99 7.67
C TYR A 5 6.39 -3.87 8.89
N SER A 6 5.43 -2.95 8.89
CA SER A 6 4.52 -2.84 10.03
C SER A 6 3.69 -4.11 10.19
N VAL A 7 3.13 -4.64 9.09
CA VAL A 7 2.32 -5.85 9.11
C VAL A 7 3.18 -7.12 9.22
N GLY A 8 4.26 -7.23 8.44
CA GLY A 8 5.05 -8.47 8.33
C GLY A 8 6.08 -8.70 9.44
N LEU A 9 6.44 -7.66 10.21
CA LEU A 9 7.47 -7.74 11.24
C LEU A 9 7.04 -7.11 12.57
N LEU A 10 6.57 -5.86 12.54
CA LEU A 10 6.36 -5.08 13.76
C LEU A 10 5.14 -5.53 14.55
N THR A 11 3.99 -5.72 13.88
CA THR A 11 2.72 -6.04 14.54
C THR A 11 2.28 -7.47 14.30
N VAL A 12 2.55 -8.04 13.11
CA VAL A 12 2.11 -9.41 12.73
C VAL A 12 0.67 -9.65 13.16
N PRO A 13 -0.29 -8.87 12.60
CA PRO A 13 -1.63 -8.79 13.13
C PRO A 13 -2.45 -10.00 12.69
N ILE A 14 -3.20 -10.56 13.65
CA ILE A 14 -4.28 -11.53 13.42
C ILE A 14 -5.58 -10.74 13.50
N ILE A 15 -6.14 -10.41 12.34
CA ILE A 15 -7.40 -9.66 12.22
C ILE A 15 -8.57 -10.64 12.29
N LEU A 16 -9.62 -10.28 13.03
CA LEU A 16 -10.77 -11.14 13.31
C LEU A 16 -12.04 -10.63 12.62
N LEU A 17 -12.08 -10.68 11.29
CA LEU A 17 -13.29 -10.32 10.53
C LEU A 17 -14.43 -11.32 10.80
N PRO A 18 -15.71 -10.90 10.84
CA PRO A 18 -16.22 -9.58 10.49
C PRO A 18 -16.09 -8.53 11.61
N THR A 19 -15.70 -8.94 12.82
CA THR A 19 -15.53 -7.98 13.92
C THR A 19 -14.34 -7.06 13.64
N PHE A 20 -14.45 -5.78 14.00
CA PHE A 20 -13.33 -4.82 13.88
C PHE A 20 -12.39 -5.01 15.07
N SER A 21 -11.82 -6.21 15.19
CA SER A 21 -10.96 -6.61 16.29
C SER A 21 -9.76 -7.43 15.81
N GLY A 22 -8.76 -7.58 16.68
CA GLY A 22 -7.58 -8.35 16.37
C GLY A 22 -6.56 -8.43 17.50
N VAL A 23 -5.54 -9.25 17.28
CA VAL A 23 -4.38 -9.40 18.16
C VAL A 23 -3.12 -9.10 17.35
N SER A 24 -2.08 -8.55 17.99
CA SER A 24 -0.76 -8.36 17.38
C SER A 24 0.27 -9.26 18.05
N ASN A 25 1.10 -9.97 17.26
CA ASN A 25 2.13 -10.91 17.74
C ASN A 25 3.56 -10.55 17.30
N GLY A 26 3.75 -9.36 16.75
CA GLY A 26 5.04 -8.92 16.21
C GLY A 26 6.04 -8.42 17.26
N VAL A 27 7.11 -7.80 16.76
CA VAL A 27 8.18 -7.23 17.59
C VAL A 27 7.63 -6.23 18.63
N LEU A 28 6.67 -5.39 18.27
CA LEU A 28 6.12 -4.38 19.17
C LEU A 28 5.37 -5.00 20.35
N SER A 29 4.66 -6.11 20.14
CA SER A 29 4.02 -6.84 21.23
C SER A 29 5.03 -7.41 22.23
N LYS A 30 6.21 -7.86 21.76
CA LYS A 30 7.30 -8.34 22.64
C LYS A 30 7.87 -7.23 23.53
N PHE A 31 7.80 -5.98 23.09
CA PHE A 31 8.17 -4.80 23.88
C PHE A 31 7.01 -4.25 24.72
N GLY A 32 5.86 -4.94 24.76
CA GLY A 32 4.70 -4.51 25.55
C GLY A 32 3.95 -3.31 24.98
N VAL A 33 4.10 -2.99 23.70
CA VAL A 33 3.37 -1.89 23.07
C VAL A 33 1.88 -2.24 22.98
N PRO A 34 0.97 -1.41 23.51
CA PRO A 34 -0.46 -1.68 23.46
C PRO A 34 -1.02 -1.84 22.04
N ASN A 35 -1.96 -2.78 21.86
CA ASN A 35 -2.52 -3.13 20.56
C ASN A 35 -3.26 -1.97 19.86
N VAL A 36 -3.80 -1.01 20.61
CA VAL A 36 -4.36 0.23 20.03
C VAL A 36 -3.34 0.99 19.19
N TYR A 37 -2.12 1.19 19.70
CA TYR A 37 -1.08 1.90 18.98
C TYR A 37 -0.57 1.11 17.78
N GLN A 38 -0.49 -0.22 17.91
CA GLN A 38 -0.12 -1.10 16.81
C GLN A 38 -1.16 -1.06 15.68
N ALA A 39 -2.45 -1.05 16.01
CA ALA A 39 -3.54 -0.93 15.05
C ALA A 39 -3.53 0.44 14.35
N ILE A 40 -3.38 1.53 15.11
CA ILE A 40 -3.27 2.89 14.55
C ILE A 40 -2.05 3.00 13.62
N LEU A 41 -0.91 2.41 13.99
CA LEU A 41 0.30 2.40 13.17
C LEU A 41 0.06 1.71 11.82
N VAL A 42 -0.53 0.52 11.82
CA VAL A 42 -0.83 -0.24 10.59
C VAL A 42 -1.79 0.53 9.69
N LEU A 43 -2.88 1.07 10.25
CA LEU A 43 -3.84 1.87 9.50
C LEU A 43 -3.22 3.17 8.94
N THR A 44 -2.35 3.83 9.71
CA THR A 44 -1.62 5.02 9.27
C THR A 44 -0.78 4.71 8.04
N PHE A 45 0.04 3.65 8.10
CA PHE A 45 0.88 3.30 6.96
C PHE A 45 0.07 2.83 5.76
N LEU A 46 -1.06 2.13 5.96
CA LEU A 46 -1.95 1.75 4.87
C LEU A 46 -2.54 2.99 4.16
N ALA A 47 -3.02 3.96 4.94
CA ALA A 47 -3.55 5.20 4.38
C ALA A 47 -2.47 6.04 3.69
N TYR A 48 -1.23 6.03 4.20
CA TYR A 48 -0.10 6.69 3.54
C TYR A 48 0.36 6.00 2.26
N VAL A 49 0.18 4.68 2.13
CA VAL A 49 0.37 4.01 0.83
C VAL A 49 -0.57 4.60 -0.20
N GLN A 50 -1.86 4.78 0.13
CA GLN A 50 -2.83 5.41 -0.76
C GLN A 50 -2.43 6.85 -1.14
N ASN A 51 -2.05 7.69 -0.15
CA ASN A 51 -1.58 9.05 -0.42
C ASN A 51 -0.32 9.08 -1.29
N SER A 52 0.59 8.11 -1.14
CA SER A 52 1.81 8.04 -1.96
C SER A 52 1.49 7.77 -3.44
N ILE A 53 0.47 6.95 -3.72
CA ILE A 53 -0.01 6.68 -5.08
C ILE A 53 -0.63 7.96 -5.68
N LEU A 54 -1.47 8.65 -4.92
CA LEU A 54 -2.07 9.92 -5.32
C LEU A 54 -0.98 10.98 -5.63
N ALA A 55 0.04 11.09 -4.77
CA ALA A 55 1.16 12.00 -4.96
C ALA A 55 1.98 11.66 -6.22
N ILE A 56 2.16 10.39 -6.55
CA ILE A 56 2.82 9.97 -7.80
C ILE A 56 2.01 10.46 -9.02
N PHE A 57 0.68 10.26 -9.02
CA PHE A 57 -0.17 10.71 -10.12
C PHE A 57 -0.17 12.23 -10.27
N GLU A 58 -0.31 12.96 -9.17
CA GLU A 58 -0.23 14.43 -9.17
C GLU A 58 1.13 14.90 -9.69
N ASN A 59 2.24 14.29 -9.26
CA ASN A 59 3.57 14.68 -9.71
C ASN A 59 3.78 14.45 -11.22
N ARG A 60 3.23 13.35 -11.74
CA ARG A 60 3.24 13.05 -13.18
C ARG A 60 2.38 14.03 -13.96
N PHE A 61 1.19 14.35 -13.45
CA PHE A 61 0.31 15.37 -14.02
C PHE A 61 1.03 16.72 -14.09
N HIS A 62 1.65 17.16 -12.99
CA HIS A 62 2.38 18.41 -12.94
C HIS A 62 3.55 18.45 -13.95
N THR A 63 4.25 17.34 -14.14
CA THR A 63 5.39 17.25 -15.06
C THR A 63 4.94 17.25 -16.54
N LEU A 64 3.94 16.44 -16.88
CA LEU A 64 3.58 16.15 -18.28
C LEU A 64 2.53 17.08 -18.86
N CYS A 65 1.71 17.71 -18.01
CA CYS A 65 0.61 18.55 -18.45
C CYS A 65 0.96 20.05 -18.40
N THR A 66 0.45 20.79 -19.39
CA THR A 66 0.41 22.25 -19.38
C THR A 66 -1.05 22.66 -19.18
N TYR A 67 -1.32 23.31 -18.06
CA TYR A 67 -2.67 23.69 -17.64
C TYR A 67 -2.68 25.11 -17.06
N PHE A 68 -3.86 25.73 -17.06
CA PHE A 68 -4.05 27.06 -16.49
C PHE A 68 -3.77 27.03 -14.98
N GLY A 69 -3.07 28.04 -14.46
CA GLY A 69 -2.72 28.10 -13.03
C GLY A 69 -1.53 27.23 -12.60
N LYS A 70 -0.77 26.62 -13.52
CA LYS A 70 0.42 25.80 -13.16
C LYS A 70 1.41 26.51 -12.23
N LYS A 71 1.65 27.81 -12.44
CA LYS A 71 2.52 28.63 -11.56
C LYS A 71 2.00 28.70 -10.11
N LEU A 72 0.69 28.84 -9.94
CA LEU A 72 0.05 28.84 -8.62
C LEU A 72 0.07 27.43 -8.00
N TRP A 73 -0.19 26.40 -8.80
CA TRP A 73 -0.21 25.01 -8.33
C TRP A 73 1.13 24.53 -7.77
N VAL A 74 2.27 25.03 -8.25
CA VAL A 74 3.60 24.74 -7.65
C VAL A 74 3.62 25.03 -6.16
N TYR A 75 2.95 26.11 -5.72
CA TYR A 75 2.87 26.48 -4.32
C TYR A 75 1.75 25.74 -3.59
N LEU A 76 0.59 25.51 -4.24
CA LEU A 76 -0.57 24.87 -3.61
C LEU A 76 -0.45 23.34 -3.45
N ARG A 77 0.38 22.67 -4.27
CA ARG A 77 0.51 21.21 -4.20
C ARG A 77 1.12 20.72 -2.88
N ILE A 78 2.00 21.50 -2.25
CA ILE A 78 2.61 21.15 -0.96
C ILE A 78 1.56 21.16 0.15
N PRO A 79 0.82 22.26 0.41
CA PRO A 79 -0.23 22.27 1.43
C PRO A 79 -1.38 21.31 1.09
N TRP A 80 -1.73 21.12 -0.19
CA TRP A 80 -2.68 20.08 -0.61
C TRP A 80 -2.20 18.68 -0.22
N LEU A 81 -0.92 18.36 -0.46
CA LEU A 81 -0.39 17.06 -0.08
C LEU A 81 -0.33 16.92 1.45
N LEU A 82 0.13 17.95 2.17
CA LEU A 82 0.19 17.95 3.63
C LEU A 82 -1.20 17.78 4.26
N SER A 83 -2.24 18.42 3.73
CA SER A 83 -3.59 18.29 4.27
C SER A 83 -4.07 16.83 4.25
N HIS A 84 -3.72 16.06 3.22
CA HIS A 84 -4.04 14.62 3.16
C HIS A 84 -3.38 13.83 4.29
N TYR A 85 -2.15 14.16 4.67
CA TYR A 85 -1.48 13.52 5.81
C TYR A 85 -2.15 13.91 7.13
N PHE A 86 -2.52 15.19 7.31
CA PHE A 86 -3.20 15.66 8.52
C PHE A 86 -4.61 15.07 8.69
N VAL A 87 -5.38 14.95 7.61
CA VAL A 87 -6.72 14.34 7.62
C VAL A 87 -6.66 12.90 8.12
N ILE A 88 -5.67 12.12 7.67
CA ILE A 88 -5.48 10.73 8.14
C ILE A 88 -5.19 10.70 9.64
N VAL A 89 -4.24 11.52 10.11
CA VAL A 89 -3.91 11.57 11.55
C VAL A 89 -5.14 11.94 12.37
N PHE A 90 -5.89 12.95 11.92
CA PHE A 90 -7.13 13.37 12.57
C PHE A 90 -8.16 12.23 12.64
N PHE A 91 -8.45 11.53 11.54
CA PHE A 91 -9.40 10.41 11.54
C PHE A 91 -8.94 9.24 12.41
N LEU A 92 -7.64 8.92 12.43
CA LEU A 92 -7.14 7.83 13.26
C LEU A 92 -7.12 8.18 14.75
N CYS A 93 -6.90 9.44 15.11
CA CYS A 93 -7.12 9.91 16.48
C CYS A 93 -8.59 9.75 16.89
N LEU A 94 -9.54 10.03 16.00
CA LEU A 94 -10.96 9.81 16.27
C LEU A 94 -11.30 8.32 16.44
N PHE A 95 -10.70 7.43 15.65
CA PHE A 95 -10.85 5.98 15.83
C PHE A 95 -10.38 5.54 17.22
N GLY A 96 -9.23 6.04 17.67
CA GLY A 96 -8.73 5.76 19.02
C GLY A 96 -9.62 6.33 20.13
N TYR A 97 -10.20 7.52 19.92
CA TYR A 97 -11.06 8.18 20.90
C TYR A 97 -12.44 7.51 21.04
N ILE A 98 -13.01 7.02 19.95
CA ILE A 98 -14.33 6.36 19.92
C ILE A 98 -14.21 4.85 20.22
N ALA A 99 -12.98 4.34 20.41
CA ALA A 99 -12.75 2.94 20.73
C ALA A 99 -13.57 2.52 21.97
N PRO A 100 -14.25 1.36 21.92
CA PRO A 100 -15.13 0.93 22.99
C PRO A 100 -14.36 0.54 24.26
N GLU A 101 -15.09 0.48 25.37
CA GLU A 101 -14.60 -0.15 26.60
C GLU A 101 -14.26 -1.62 26.32
N GLN A 102 -13.01 -2.01 26.60
CA GLN A 102 -12.44 -3.24 26.05
C GLN A 102 -12.97 -4.50 26.75
N SER A 103 -13.27 -4.48 28.04
CA SER A 103 -13.71 -5.69 28.75
C SER A 103 -15.07 -6.17 28.25
N SER A 104 -16.04 -5.25 28.08
CA SER A 104 -17.34 -5.54 27.48
C SER A 104 -17.21 -5.91 26.01
N ALA A 105 -16.36 -5.19 25.26
CA ALA A 105 -16.23 -5.42 23.81
C ALA A 105 -15.61 -6.76 23.46
N VAL A 106 -14.58 -7.20 24.18
CA VAL A 106 -13.98 -8.52 23.99
C VAL A 106 -14.99 -9.63 24.29
N SER A 107 -15.81 -9.50 25.34
CA SER A 107 -16.86 -10.48 25.65
C SER A 107 -17.81 -10.68 24.47
N LYS A 108 -18.31 -9.58 23.88
CA LYS A 108 -19.19 -9.64 22.69
C LYS A 108 -18.51 -10.28 21.48
N VAL A 109 -17.22 -9.99 21.25
CA VAL A 109 -16.46 -10.63 20.16
C VAL A 109 -16.36 -12.13 20.36
N LEU A 110 -16.15 -12.60 21.59
CA LEU A 110 -16.09 -14.03 21.90
C LEU A 110 -17.46 -14.72 21.79
N GLU A 111 -18.56 -14.00 22.01
CA GLU A 111 -19.91 -14.51 21.72
C GLU A 111 -20.16 -14.67 20.22
N ILE A 112 -19.71 -13.71 19.40
CA ILE A 112 -19.83 -13.75 17.94
C ILE A 112 -18.90 -14.82 17.34
N LEU A 113 -17.69 -14.95 17.89
CA LEU A 113 -16.63 -15.84 17.40
C LEU A 113 -16.20 -16.85 18.50
N PRO A 114 -17.08 -17.80 18.87
CA PRO A 114 -16.85 -18.69 20.02
C PRO A 114 -15.64 -19.60 19.84
N CYS A 115 -15.28 -19.93 18.59
CA CYS A 115 -14.12 -20.75 18.28
C CYS A 115 -12.77 -20.05 18.56
N ILE A 116 -12.75 -18.73 18.70
CA ILE A 116 -11.51 -17.96 18.93
C ILE A 116 -11.07 -18.04 20.39
N GLY A 117 -12.00 -18.12 21.33
CA GLY A 117 -11.70 -18.09 22.76
C GLY A 117 -10.83 -19.25 23.26
N SER A 118 -10.76 -20.35 22.52
CA SER A 118 -9.86 -21.47 22.79
C SER A 118 -8.46 -21.29 22.21
N THR A 119 -8.30 -20.40 21.23
CA THR A 119 -7.08 -20.24 20.43
C THR A 119 -6.28 -18.99 20.81
N LEU A 120 -6.96 -17.91 21.19
CA LEU A 120 -6.35 -16.63 21.55
C LEU A 120 -6.72 -16.25 22.99
N GLN A 121 -5.77 -15.71 23.74
CA GLN A 121 -6.05 -15.18 25.06
C GLN A 121 -6.90 -13.91 24.95
N SER A 122 -8.02 -13.86 25.67
CA SER A 122 -9.00 -12.77 25.59
C SER A 122 -8.43 -11.41 25.95
N ASN A 123 -7.49 -11.34 26.91
CA ASN A 123 -6.81 -10.10 27.31
C ASN A 123 -5.91 -9.49 26.23
N LEU A 124 -5.59 -10.25 25.17
CA LEU A 124 -4.79 -9.77 24.05
C LEU A 124 -5.66 -9.24 22.89
N ILE A 125 -6.97 -9.47 22.91
CA ILE A 125 -7.87 -9.00 21.86
C ILE A 125 -8.09 -7.51 22.04
N TYR A 126 -7.82 -6.75 20.98
CA TYR A 126 -8.19 -5.36 20.90
C TYR A 126 -9.40 -5.21 19.97
N VAL A 127 -10.45 -4.55 20.46
CA VAL A 127 -11.65 -4.24 19.68
C VAL A 127 -11.61 -2.76 19.33
N MET A 128 -11.49 -2.47 18.05
CA MET A 128 -11.45 -1.09 17.53
C MET A 128 -12.85 -0.47 17.51
N ALA A 129 -13.86 -1.25 17.12
CA ALA A 129 -15.24 -0.77 17.01
C ALA A 129 -16.24 -1.90 17.28
N GLN A 130 -17.28 -1.61 18.08
CA GLN A 130 -18.48 -2.44 18.17
C GLN A 130 -19.43 -2.10 17.02
N ASP A 131 -19.81 -0.82 16.92
CA ASP A 131 -20.46 -0.26 15.73
C ASP A 131 -19.39 0.26 14.76
N HIS A 132 -19.22 -0.47 13.66
CA HIS A 132 -18.23 -0.18 12.63
C HIS A 132 -18.76 0.79 11.56
N THR A 133 -20.02 1.24 11.64
CA THR A 133 -20.65 2.13 10.64
C THR A 133 -19.86 3.42 10.43
N TYR A 134 -19.50 4.11 11.52
CA TYR A 134 -18.73 5.36 11.43
C TYR A 134 -17.34 5.14 10.81
N HIS A 135 -16.67 4.07 11.22
CA HIS A 135 -15.34 3.70 10.72
C HIS A 135 -15.40 3.39 9.22
N LEU A 136 -16.40 2.62 8.78
CA LEU A 136 -16.63 2.30 7.38
C LEU A 136 -16.94 3.53 6.55
N ILE A 137 -17.81 4.44 7.03
CA ILE A 137 -18.13 5.69 6.33
C ILE A 137 -16.85 6.49 6.09
N LEU A 138 -16.02 6.69 7.11
CA LEU A 138 -14.77 7.42 6.97
C LEU A 138 -13.79 6.75 5.99
N ILE A 139 -13.64 5.42 6.07
CA ILE A 139 -12.80 4.65 5.15
C ILE A 139 -13.30 4.79 3.71
N VAL A 140 -14.61 4.65 3.47
CA VAL A 140 -15.22 4.76 2.13
C VAL A 140 -15.08 6.17 1.58
N VAL A 141 -15.35 7.20 2.39
CA VAL A 141 -15.17 8.61 1.97
C VAL A 141 -13.72 8.90 1.61
N PHE A 142 -12.77 8.42 2.42
CA PHE A 142 -11.33 8.59 2.14
C PHE A 142 -10.91 7.88 0.83
N ILE A 143 -11.33 6.62 0.64
CA ILE A 143 -11.02 5.86 -0.57
C ILE A 143 -11.68 6.50 -1.81
N ALA A 144 -12.95 6.88 -1.71
CA ALA A 144 -13.67 7.50 -2.82
C ALA A 144 -13.08 8.87 -3.20
N GLY A 145 -12.75 9.71 -2.20
CA GLY A 145 -12.12 11.01 -2.43
C GLY A 145 -10.75 10.89 -3.09
N SER A 146 -9.85 10.10 -2.49
CA SER A 146 -8.51 9.85 -3.06
C SER A 146 -8.57 9.17 -4.44
N GLY A 147 -9.54 8.27 -4.64
CA GLY A 147 -9.80 7.62 -5.92
C GLY A 147 -10.26 8.60 -6.99
N PHE A 148 -11.18 9.50 -6.66
CA PHE A 148 -11.66 10.54 -7.56
C PHE A 148 -10.52 11.48 -7.99
N GLU A 149 -9.68 11.94 -7.05
CA GLU A 149 -8.52 12.77 -7.37
C GLU A 149 -7.51 12.05 -8.27
N SER A 150 -7.25 10.76 -7.98
CA SER A 150 -6.38 9.92 -8.80
C SER A 150 -6.91 9.78 -10.23
N LEU A 151 -8.20 9.51 -10.39
CA LEU A 151 -8.86 9.42 -11.70
C LEU A 151 -8.80 10.74 -12.46
N PHE A 152 -8.97 11.87 -11.78
CA PHE A 152 -8.81 13.19 -12.38
C PHE A 152 -7.41 13.39 -12.96
N PHE A 153 -6.35 13.12 -12.17
CA PHE A 153 -4.97 13.28 -12.63
C PHE A 153 -4.64 12.33 -13.79
N VAL A 154 -5.04 11.06 -13.71
CA VAL A 154 -4.84 10.08 -14.78
C VAL A 154 -5.57 10.52 -16.05
N GLY A 155 -6.84 10.90 -15.94
CA GLY A 155 -7.64 11.38 -17.08
C GLY A 155 -7.00 12.59 -17.75
N ALA A 156 -6.50 13.56 -16.96
CA ALA A 156 -5.82 14.73 -17.47
C ALA A 156 -4.49 14.40 -18.18
N ILE A 157 -3.71 13.45 -17.64
CA ILE A 157 -2.47 12.96 -18.27
C ILE A 157 -2.77 12.30 -19.62
N VAL A 158 -3.77 11.42 -19.66
CA VAL A 158 -4.19 10.72 -20.90
C VAL A 158 -4.64 11.74 -21.94
N PHE A 159 -5.50 12.68 -21.56
CA PHE A 159 -5.96 13.74 -22.45
C PHE A 159 -4.82 14.61 -22.99
N SER A 160 -3.90 15.05 -22.13
CA SER A 160 -2.72 15.84 -22.51
C SER A 160 -1.85 15.07 -23.52
N THR A 161 -1.63 13.78 -23.28
CA THR A 161 -0.83 12.91 -24.15
C THR A 161 -1.46 12.78 -25.54
N ILE A 162 -2.77 12.52 -25.61
CA ILE A 162 -3.51 12.44 -26.88
C ILE A 162 -3.47 13.78 -27.63
N LYS A 163 -3.61 14.91 -26.92
CA LYS A 163 -3.55 16.25 -27.53
C LYS A 163 -2.16 16.56 -28.09
N GLN A 164 -1.09 16.18 -27.41
CA GLN A 164 0.28 16.35 -27.89
C GLN A 164 0.54 15.52 -29.15
N LEU A 165 0.02 14.28 -29.19
CA LEU A 165 0.10 13.40 -30.35
C LEU A 165 -0.57 14.01 -31.59
N LYS A 166 -1.80 14.53 -31.44
CA LYS A 166 -2.54 15.16 -32.56
C LYS A 166 -1.83 16.38 -33.14
N ARG A 167 -0.97 17.05 -32.37
CA ARG A 167 -0.28 18.29 -32.77
C ARG A 167 1.12 18.05 -33.35
N GLN A 168 1.54 16.79 -33.54
CA GLN A 168 2.88 16.39 -34.04
C GLN A 168 4.06 17.10 -33.35
N LYS A 169 3.92 17.48 -32.07
CA LYS A 169 4.98 18.22 -31.35
C LYS A 169 6.14 17.35 -30.86
N VAL A 170 6.13 16.06 -31.16
CA VAL A 170 7.10 15.07 -30.66
C VAL A 170 7.56 14.17 -31.80
N SER A 171 8.86 13.88 -31.84
CA SER A 171 9.43 12.94 -32.81
C SER A 171 8.90 11.52 -32.59
N LYS A 172 8.90 10.70 -33.65
CA LYS A 172 8.49 9.29 -33.57
C LYS A 172 9.29 8.51 -32.52
N LYS A 173 10.60 8.79 -32.38
CA LYS A 173 11.47 8.13 -31.41
C LYS A 173 11.16 8.53 -29.97
N THR A 174 10.92 9.81 -29.71
CA THR A 174 10.52 10.33 -28.38
C THR A 174 9.16 9.79 -27.98
N PHE A 175 8.23 9.69 -28.93
CA PHE A 175 6.90 9.13 -28.70
C PHE A 175 6.95 7.67 -28.25
N GLU A 176 7.65 6.80 -28.97
CA GLU A 176 7.77 5.38 -28.58
C GLU A 176 8.40 5.24 -27.19
N MET A 177 9.40 6.08 -26.86
CA MET A 177 9.99 6.10 -25.52
C MET A 177 8.98 6.50 -24.44
N GLN A 178 8.19 7.57 -24.67
CA GLN A 178 7.15 8.00 -23.75
C GLN A 178 6.04 6.95 -23.59
N ARG A 179 5.64 6.29 -24.68
CA ARG A 179 4.63 5.23 -24.69
C ARG A 179 5.09 4.02 -23.89
N THR A 180 6.29 3.49 -24.15
CA THR A 180 6.83 2.35 -23.40
C THR A 180 6.99 2.68 -21.92
N PHE A 181 7.48 3.88 -21.60
CA PHE A 181 7.61 4.34 -20.22
C PHE A 181 6.25 4.46 -19.51
N PHE A 182 5.24 4.99 -20.19
CA PHE A 182 3.87 5.10 -19.67
C PHE A 182 3.28 3.72 -19.38
N ILE A 183 3.39 2.77 -20.32
CA ILE A 183 2.93 1.39 -20.13
C ILE A 183 3.61 0.75 -18.91
N ALA A 184 4.92 0.95 -18.77
CA ALA A 184 5.68 0.45 -17.62
C ALA A 184 5.16 1.03 -16.29
N ILE A 185 4.88 2.33 -16.24
CA ILE A 185 4.27 2.98 -15.06
C ILE A 185 2.89 2.41 -14.76
N VAL A 186 2.04 2.24 -15.79
CA VAL A 186 0.70 1.68 -15.60
C VAL A 186 0.79 0.29 -14.98
N ILE A 187 1.63 -0.60 -15.53
CA ILE A 187 1.84 -1.94 -14.96
C ILE A 187 2.34 -1.85 -13.51
N GLN A 188 3.33 -1.01 -13.25
CA GLN A 188 3.92 -0.83 -11.92
C GLN A 188 2.91 -0.32 -10.89
N ILE A 189 1.91 0.45 -11.29
CA ILE A 189 0.86 0.95 -10.39
C ILE A 189 -0.26 -0.08 -10.24
N MET A 190 -0.65 -0.77 -11.31
CA MET A 190 -1.76 -1.73 -11.27
C MET A 190 -1.45 -2.95 -10.38
N VAL A 191 -0.23 -3.48 -10.41
CA VAL A 191 0.13 -4.67 -9.61
C VAL A 191 -0.04 -4.45 -8.09
N PRO A 192 0.59 -3.44 -7.44
CA PRO A 192 0.35 -3.14 -6.03
C PRO A 192 -1.12 -2.85 -5.73
N LEU A 193 -1.80 -2.12 -6.61
CA LEU A 193 -3.21 -1.79 -6.41
C LEU A 193 -4.06 -3.05 -6.35
N ILE A 194 -3.87 -3.99 -7.26
CA ILE A 194 -4.60 -5.27 -7.25
C ILE A 194 -4.31 -6.05 -5.96
N MET A 195 -3.05 -6.08 -5.52
CA MET A 195 -2.66 -6.75 -4.28
C MET A 195 -3.26 -6.12 -3.01
N LEU A 196 -3.69 -4.85 -3.07
CA LEU A 196 -4.40 -4.20 -1.96
C LEU A 196 -5.92 -4.31 -2.12
N ILE A 197 -6.44 -4.09 -3.34
CA ILE A 197 -7.88 -4.10 -3.65
C ILE A 197 -8.50 -5.48 -3.39
N ILE A 198 -7.83 -6.57 -3.75
CA ILE A 198 -8.36 -7.93 -3.53
C ILE A 198 -8.61 -8.20 -2.03
N PRO A 199 -7.61 -8.01 -1.12
CA PRO A 199 -7.83 -8.07 0.32
C PRO A 199 -8.95 -7.14 0.82
N PHE A 200 -9.04 -5.92 0.31
CA PHE A 200 -10.09 -4.98 0.69
C PHE A 200 -11.50 -5.46 0.29
N ILE A 201 -11.66 -5.99 -0.93
CA ILE A 201 -12.94 -6.55 -1.38
C ILE A 201 -13.34 -7.75 -0.51
N TYR A 202 -12.38 -8.64 -0.22
CA TYR A 202 -12.64 -9.76 0.70
C TYR A 202 -13.07 -9.26 2.08
N ALA A 203 -12.37 -8.27 2.64
CA ALA A 203 -12.73 -7.70 3.94
C ALA A 203 -14.13 -7.08 3.93
N TRP A 204 -14.49 -6.38 2.84
CA TRP A 204 -15.83 -5.82 2.67
C TRP A 204 -16.91 -6.89 2.62
N ILE A 205 -16.69 -7.98 1.86
CA ILE A 205 -17.60 -9.13 1.80
C ILE A 205 -17.72 -9.77 3.18
N ALA A 206 -16.60 -10.00 3.87
CA ALA A 206 -16.60 -10.60 5.20
C ALA A 206 -17.47 -9.78 6.17
N VAL A 207 -17.30 -8.46 6.19
CA VAL A 207 -18.09 -7.56 7.05
C VAL A 207 -19.56 -7.50 6.62
N ALA A 208 -19.85 -7.30 5.34
CA ALA A 208 -21.22 -7.10 4.84
C ALA A 208 -22.11 -8.35 4.96
N PHE A 209 -21.51 -9.54 4.89
CA PHE A 209 -22.22 -10.82 5.01
C PHE A 209 -22.00 -11.51 6.36
N GLU A 210 -21.38 -10.82 7.33
CA GLU A 210 -21.01 -11.37 8.65
C GLU A 210 -20.25 -12.71 8.54
N TYR A 211 -19.43 -12.85 7.50
CA TYR A 211 -18.72 -14.07 7.18
C TYR A 211 -17.34 -14.11 7.84
N HIS A 212 -17.13 -15.13 8.69
CA HIS A 212 -15.83 -15.39 9.32
C HIS A 212 -15.09 -16.55 8.63
N ASN A 213 -13.84 -16.30 8.23
CA ASN A 213 -12.89 -17.34 7.85
C ASN A 213 -11.46 -16.85 8.12
N GLN A 214 -10.84 -17.39 9.18
CA GLN A 214 -9.53 -16.94 9.61
C GLN A 214 -8.44 -17.22 8.58
N SER A 215 -8.50 -18.35 7.87
CA SER A 215 -7.52 -18.69 6.83
C SER A 215 -7.54 -17.68 5.69
N PHE A 216 -8.72 -17.32 5.18
CA PHE A 216 -8.86 -16.32 4.13
C PHE A 216 -8.48 -14.92 4.60
N THR A 217 -8.81 -14.56 5.84
CA THR A 217 -8.37 -13.29 6.44
C THR A 217 -6.84 -13.21 6.54
N ASN A 218 -6.19 -14.29 6.98
CA ASN A 218 -4.73 -14.35 7.05
C ASN A 218 -4.09 -14.26 5.66
N PHE A 219 -4.62 -14.97 4.65
CA PHE A 219 -4.13 -14.84 3.27
C PHE A 219 -4.31 -13.42 2.73
N ALA A 220 -5.44 -12.77 3.00
CA ALA A 220 -5.69 -11.39 2.59
C ALA A 220 -4.65 -10.43 3.21
N VAL A 221 -4.35 -10.58 4.50
CA VAL A 221 -3.31 -9.80 5.19
C VAL A 221 -1.92 -10.05 4.60
N ILE A 222 -1.57 -11.31 4.31
CA ILE A 222 -0.28 -11.66 3.69
C ILE A 222 -0.17 -11.00 2.31
N ILE A 223 -1.18 -11.15 1.44
CA ILE A 223 -1.19 -10.55 0.10
C ILE A 223 -1.03 -9.03 0.20
N ALA A 224 -1.77 -8.36 1.09
CA ALA A 224 -1.64 -6.93 1.30
C ALA A 224 -0.23 -6.54 1.78
N SER A 225 0.34 -7.30 2.72
CA SER A 225 1.68 -7.02 3.27
C SER A 225 2.80 -7.17 2.24
N MET A 226 2.63 -8.02 1.22
CA MET A 226 3.63 -8.26 0.18
C MET A 226 3.58 -7.26 -0.99
N HIS A 227 2.62 -6.33 -1.01
CA HIS A 227 2.40 -5.45 -2.15
C HIS A 227 3.66 -4.62 -2.52
N GLY A 228 4.40 -4.09 -1.55
CA GLY A 228 5.57 -3.25 -1.81
C GLY A 228 6.79 -4.05 -2.25
N PHE A 229 6.99 -5.24 -1.69
CA PHE A 229 7.99 -6.21 -2.18
C PHE A 229 7.75 -6.55 -3.66
N VAL A 230 6.52 -6.98 -4.00
CA VAL A 230 6.18 -7.33 -5.39
C VAL A 230 6.26 -6.11 -6.31
N SER A 231 5.84 -4.93 -5.85
CA SER A 231 5.98 -3.67 -6.62
C SER A 231 7.42 -3.37 -6.97
N THR A 232 8.35 -3.62 -6.04
CA THR A 232 9.77 -3.42 -6.26
C THR A 232 10.28 -4.39 -7.32
N LEU A 233 9.93 -5.67 -7.24
CA LEU A 233 10.28 -6.65 -8.27
C LEU A 233 9.74 -6.25 -9.65
N VAL A 234 8.47 -5.86 -9.72
CA VAL A 234 7.85 -5.38 -10.97
C VAL A 234 8.59 -4.16 -11.53
N MET A 235 8.96 -3.20 -10.68
CA MET A 235 9.75 -2.03 -11.11
C MET A 235 11.08 -2.46 -11.74
N LEU A 236 11.80 -3.39 -11.09
CA LEU A 236 13.09 -3.89 -11.55
C LEU A 236 13.00 -4.60 -12.91
N PHE A 237 11.95 -5.41 -13.13
CA PHE A 237 11.78 -6.20 -14.35
C PHE A 237 11.09 -5.47 -15.51
N VAL A 238 10.22 -4.50 -15.26
CA VAL A 238 9.45 -3.85 -16.33
C VAL A 238 10.22 -2.68 -16.95
N HIS A 239 10.94 -1.92 -16.13
CA HIS A 239 11.64 -0.73 -16.59
C HIS A 239 12.99 -1.06 -17.23
N HIS A 240 13.16 -0.65 -18.49
CA HIS A 240 14.39 -0.84 -19.26
C HIS A 240 15.68 -0.39 -18.55
N PRO A 241 15.78 0.81 -17.95
CA PRO A 241 17.03 1.23 -17.29
C PRO A 241 17.38 0.31 -16.12
N TYR A 242 16.43 -0.05 -15.27
CA TYR A 242 16.67 -0.95 -14.13
C TYR A 242 17.08 -2.36 -14.58
N ARG A 243 16.40 -2.93 -15.58
CA ARG A 243 16.80 -4.22 -16.16
C ARG A 243 18.24 -4.21 -16.68
N LYS A 244 18.64 -3.15 -17.36
CA LYS A 244 20.00 -3.03 -17.92
C LYS A 244 21.05 -3.04 -16.82
N GLU A 245 20.81 -2.30 -15.74
CA GLU A 245 21.73 -2.29 -14.59
C GLU A 245 21.80 -3.65 -13.92
N ILE A 246 20.67 -4.33 -13.71
CA ILE A 246 20.65 -5.68 -13.12
C ILE A 246 21.45 -6.66 -13.98
N LEU A 247 21.22 -6.68 -15.29
CA LEU A 247 21.96 -7.55 -16.23
C LEU A 247 23.46 -7.19 -16.26
N PHE A 248 23.81 -5.91 -16.15
CA PHE A 248 25.20 -5.47 -16.05
C PHE A 248 25.88 -6.02 -14.80
N TRP A 249 25.24 -5.93 -13.62
CA TRP A 249 25.78 -6.48 -12.38
C TRP A 249 25.90 -8.00 -12.42
N PHE A 250 24.90 -8.71 -12.94
CA PHE A 250 24.99 -10.17 -13.09
C PHE A 250 26.09 -10.59 -14.06
N SER A 251 26.19 -9.95 -15.22
CA SER A 251 27.24 -10.26 -16.21
C SER A 251 28.65 -9.86 -15.73
N ARG A 252 28.79 -8.84 -14.88
CA ARG A 252 30.06 -8.50 -14.23
C ARG A 252 30.42 -9.52 -13.17
N SER A 253 29.48 -9.89 -12.30
CA SER A 253 29.66 -10.91 -11.25
C SER A 253 30.08 -12.27 -11.83
N SER A 254 29.44 -12.71 -12.92
CA SER A 254 29.84 -13.93 -13.64
C SER A 254 31.27 -13.86 -14.17
N ARG A 255 31.67 -12.72 -14.76
CA ARG A 255 33.03 -12.53 -15.28
C ARG A 255 34.08 -12.48 -14.17
N ASP A 256 33.77 -11.85 -13.04
CA ASP A 256 34.67 -11.77 -11.88
C ASP A 256 34.84 -13.16 -11.21
N PHE A 257 33.78 -13.96 -11.13
CA PHE A 257 33.83 -15.34 -10.63
C PHE A 257 34.70 -16.24 -11.54
N GLU A 258 34.49 -16.17 -12.85
CA GLU A 258 35.24 -16.94 -13.83
C GLU A 258 36.73 -16.58 -13.81
N ASN A 259 37.07 -15.28 -13.79
CA ASN A 259 38.45 -14.82 -13.66
C ASN A 259 39.13 -15.30 -12.37
N ASN A 260 38.42 -15.31 -11.24
CA ASN A 260 38.95 -15.79 -9.98
C ASN A 260 39.21 -17.32 -9.99
N GLN A 261 38.35 -18.11 -10.64
CA GLN A 261 38.62 -19.54 -10.86
C GLN A 261 39.86 -19.76 -11.74
N TRP A 262 40.00 -19.00 -12.84
CA TRP A 262 41.19 -19.12 -13.70
C TRP A 262 42.49 -18.70 -13.01
N GLN A 263 42.42 -17.78 -12.03
CA GLN A 263 43.57 -17.38 -11.22
C GLN A 263 43.93 -18.37 -10.11
N SER A 264 42.95 -19.13 -9.58
CA SER A 264 43.24 -20.16 -8.58
C SER A 264 43.86 -21.41 -9.24
N ILE A 265 43.37 -21.81 -10.41
CA ILE A 265 43.95 -22.93 -11.19
C ILE A 265 45.42 -22.64 -11.55
N ARG A 266 45.72 -21.42 -12.01
CA ARG A 266 47.10 -21.00 -12.35
C ARG A 266 48.06 -20.89 -11.18
N ARG A 267 47.58 -20.89 -9.93
CA ARG A 267 48.43 -20.86 -8.73
C ARG A 267 48.78 -22.25 -8.20
N VAL A 268 48.14 -23.29 -8.71
CA VAL A 268 48.33 -24.69 -8.27
C VAL A 268 49.14 -25.50 -9.31
N SER A 269 49.34 -24.96 -10.51
CA SER A 269 50.26 -25.45 -11.56
C SER A 269 51.64 -24.81 -11.46
#